data_AF-A0A925HKY0-F1
#
_entry.id   AF-A0A925HKY0-F1
#
_cell.length_a   1.000
_cell.length_b   1.000
_cell.length_c   1.000
_cell.angle_alpha   90.00
_cell.angle_beta   90.00
_cell.angle_gamma   90.00
#
_symmetry.space_group_name_H-M   'P 1'
#
loop_
_entity.id
_entity.type
_entity.pdbx_description
1 polymer ?
#
loop_
_entity_poly.entity_id
_entity_poly.type
_entity_poly.pdbx_seq_one_letter_code
_entity_poly.pdbx_strand_id
1 'polypeptide(L)'
;RVWLTSVDSPHSPPSPAKACLPVTATWLARIRTGERVKLIDARDAKRTFEIVDVTDHGCWAEISQTTYVVPGTVLRHGPGTADRDDRESVVGELPAGENPIVLRQGDLLILQRDLKPGRPATHDSAGQVLSPASIGCTIPDVFDDVRSGESIWFDDGKIGGVIEKVERTGVLVRITYARVCGEKLRSDKGINLPESDLRLAALTPQDQEDLSFVAQHADVVELSFANSAQDVEVLQEHLASLGSRQPAIVLKIETRRGFENLPEMLLTAMRAPCCGVMIARGDLAVECGFERLAEVQEEILWISEAAHVPVIWATQVLETLAKSGMPSRAEITDAAMGNRAECVMLNKGPHILSAVHVLNDILQRMQTHQSKRRALLRELRLARALPTEFKLGT
;
A
#
# COMPACT_ATOMS: atom_id res chain seq x y z
N ARG A 1 15.71 1.06 21.20
CA ARG A 1 17.00 1.50 20.63
C ARG A 1 16.75 2.73 19.77
N VAL A 2 17.63 3.72 19.90
CA VAL A 2 17.70 4.90 19.02
C VAL A 2 19.06 4.89 18.35
N TRP A 3 19.15 5.46 17.15
CA TRP A 3 20.38 5.57 16.39
C TRP A 3 20.93 6.99 16.48
N LEU A 4 22.19 7.15 16.88
CA LEU A 4 22.89 8.43 16.85
C LEU A 4 23.77 8.46 15.59
N THR A 5 23.59 9.49 14.76
CA THR A 5 24.31 9.65 13.48
C THR A 5 24.91 11.05 13.37
N SER A 6 25.94 11.20 12.54
CA SER A 6 26.52 12.51 12.25
C SER A 6 25.51 13.43 11.57
N VAL A 7 25.45 14.70 11.98
CA VAL A 7 24.69 15.76 11.31
C VAL A 7 25.29 16.15 9.95
N ASP A 8 26.62 16.10 9.82
CA ASP A 8 27.34 16.47 8.60
C ASP A 8 27.27 15.38 7.52
N SER A 9 26.98 14.14 7.92
CA SER A 9 26.90 12.98 7.04
C SER A 9 25.95 11.93 7.64
N PRO A 10 24.63 12.15 7.55
CA PRO A 10 23.64 11.28 8.16
C PRO A 10 23.62 9.92 7.46
N HIS A 11 23.71 8.84 8.23
CA HIS A 11 23.60 7.47 7.75
C HIS A 11 22.36 6.79 8.33
N SER A 12 21.66 6.04 7.46
CA SER A 12 20.53 5.23 7.89
C SER A 12 20.98 4.12 8.84
N PRO A 13 20.19 3.78 9.87
CA PRO A 13 20.56 2.74 10.80
C PRO A 13 20.61 1.37 10.10
N PRO A 14 21.54 0.48 10.47
CA PRO A 14 21.66 -0.85 9.85
C PRO A 14 20.50 -1.81 10.20
N SER A 15 19.63 -1.43 11.14
CA SER A 15 18.39 -2.12 11.48
C SER A 15 17.33 -1.12 11.95
N PRO A 16 16.02 -1.47 12.02
CA PRO A 16 14.97 -0.52 12.39
C PRO A 16 15.20 0.14 13.77
N ALA A 17 15.41 1.46 13.77
CA ALA A 17 15.52 2.27 14.99
C ALA A 17 14.16 2.89 15.36
N LYS A 18 13.92 3.16 16.65
CA LYS A 18 12.72 3.93 17.06
C LYS A 18 12.81 5.42 16.72
N ALA A 19 14.03 5.95 16.62
CA ALA A 19 14.33 7.31 16.23
C ALA A 19 15.79 7.39 15.79
N CYS A 20 16.10 8.34 14.90
CA CYS A 20 17.46 8.71 14.51
C CYS A 20 17.72 10.14 15.01
N LEU A 21 18.78 10.32 15.79
CA LEU A 21 19.16 11.60 16.37
C LEU A 21 20.46 12.08 15.72
N PRO A 22 20.43 13.17 14.93
CA PRO A 22 21.64 13.77 14.38
C PRO A 22 22.43 14.47 15.48
N VAL A 23 23.72 14.18 15.57
CA VAL A 23 24.67 14.72 16.55
C VAL A 23 25.95 15.16 15.84
N THR A 24 26.74 15.98 16.51
CA THR A 24 28.02 16.50 15.98
C THR A 24 29.00 15.36 15.72
N ALA A 25 29.67 15.35 14.56
CA ALA A 25 30.61 14.30 14.16
C ALA A 25 31.76 14.10 15.16
N THR A 26 32.32 15.20 15.67
CA THR A 26 33.43 15.19 16.64
C THR A 26 33.04 14.55 17.96
N TRP A 27 31.81 14.76 18.41
CA TRP A 27 31.27 14.16 19.62
C TRP A 27 30.99 12.66 19.42
N LEU A 28 30.37 12.30 18.29
CA LEU A 28 30.06 10.91 17.94
C LEU A 28 31.30 10.03 17.86
N ALA A 29 32.40 10.51 17.28
CA ALA A 29 33.67 9.78 17.15
C ALA A 29 34.32 9.41 18.49
N ARG A 30 33.94 10.08 19.59
CA ARG A 30 34.50 9.86 20.92
C ARG A 30 33.66 8.95 21.80
N ILE A 31 32.41 8.68 21.41
CA ILE A 31 31.54 7.76 22.13
C ILE A 31 32.11 6.35 22.10
N ARG A 32 31.98 5.65 23.23
CA ARG A 32 32.35 4.23 23.36
C ARG A 32 31.18 3.41 23.88
N THR A 33 31.16 2.14 23.50
CA THR A 33 30.21 1.16 24.03
C THR A 33 30.32 1.08 25.56
N GLY A 34 29.18 1.05 26.24
CA GLY A 34 29.07 1.09 27.70
C GLY A 34 28.99 2.49 28.31
N GLU A 35 29.18 3.55 27.52
CA GLU A 35 29.06 4.91 28.02
C GLU A 35 27.61 5.33 28.31
N ARG A 36 27.46 6.25 29.27
CA ARG A 36 26.17 6.81 29.67
C ARG A 36 26.07 8.26 29.21
N VAL A 37 25.13 8.53 28.32
CA VAL A 37 24.86 9.87 27.80
C VAL A 37 23.63 10.45 28.50
N LYS A 38 23.80 11.56 29.21
CA LYS A 38 22.75 12.25 29.96
C LYS A 38 22.11 13.34 29.12
N LEU A 39 20.81 13.52 29.28
CA LEU A 39 20.07 14.63 28.69
C LEU A 39 18.95 15.10 29.63
N ILE A 40 18.43 16.29 29.33
CA ILE A 40 17.15 16.80 29.87
C ILE A 40 16.18 16.79 28.70
N ASP A 41 15.08 16.05 28.83
CA ASP A 41 14.07 15.94 27.77
C ASP A 41 13.20 17.20 27.67
N ALA A 42 12.37 17.33 26.64
CA ALA A 42 11.51 18.50 26.41
C ALA A 42 10.44 18.75 27.49
N ARG A 43 10.36 17.91 28.53
CA ARG A 43 9.49 18.06 29.71
C ARG A 43 10.30 18.26 30.98
N ASP A 44 11.54 18.74 30.84
CA ASP A 44 12.51 18.96 31.92
C ASP A 44 12.91 17.70 32.70
N ALA A 45 12.65 16.51 32.15
CA ALA A 45 12.92 15.27 32.84
C ALA A 45 14.35 14.77 32.52
N LYS A 46 15.13 14.46 33.56
CA LYS A 46 16.47 13.88 33.40
C LYS A 46 16.38 12.47 32.83
N ARG A 47 17.16 12.20 31.78
CA ARG A 47 17.23 10.90 31.09
C ARG A 47 18.67 10.50 30.86
N THR A 48 18.88 9.21 30.64
CA THR A 48 20.21 8.67 30.36
C THR A 48 20.09 7.58 29.31
N PHE A 49 20.79 7.78 28.20
CA PHE A 49 21.04 6.76 27.20
C PHE A 49 22.23 5.91 27.62
N GLU A 50 22.17 4.62 27.34
CA GLU A 50 23.29 3.70 27.42
C GLU A 50 23.74 3.35 26.01
N ILE A 51 25.02 3.55 25.70
CA ILE A 51 25.57 3.21 24.40
C ILE A 51 25.82 1.71 24.35
N VAL A 52 25.11 0.99 23.50
CA VAL A 52 25.15 -0.47 23.44
C VAL A 52 26.02 -0.99 22.29
N ASP A 53 26.25 -0.18 21.27
CA ASP A 53 27.10 -0.55 20.12
C ASP A 53 27.57 0.71 19.38
N VAL A 54 28.78 0.68 18.80
CA VAL A 54 29.39 1.78 18.03
C VAL A 54 29.91 1.20 16.73
N THR A 55 29.51 1.80 15.61
CA THR A 55 29.94 1.42 14.26
C THR A 55 30.68 2.58 13.58
N ASP A 56 31.20 2.33 12.39
CA ASP A 56 31.89 3.34 11.58
C ASP A 56 30.99 4.53 11.18
N HIS A 57 29.66 4.34 11.20
CA HIS A 57 28.68 5.30 10.68
C HIS A 57 27.73 5.85 11.75
N GLY A 58 27.82 5.38 13.00
CA GLY A 58 26.97 5.84 14.08
C GLY A 58 27.05 4.95 15.31
N CYS A 59 26.18 5.19 16.29
CA CYS A 59 26.10 4.33 17.47
C CYS A 59 24.67 4.07 17.92
N TRP A 60 24.48 2.90 18.51
CA TRP A 60 23.21 2.48 19.11
C TRP A 60 23.15 2.91 20.56
N ALA A 61 22.06 3.58 20.89
CA ALA A 61 21.72 3.97 22.25
C ALA A 61 20.42 3.29 22.72
N GLU A 62 20.42 2.85 23.96
CA GLU A 62 19.26 2.28 24.65
C GLU A 62 18.76 3.17 25.77
N ILE A 63 17.45 3.14 25.96
CA ILE A 63 16.78 3.79 27.06
C ILE A 63 15.51 3.04 27.42
N SER A 64 15.26 2.91 28.73
CA SER A 64 14.08 2.24 29.29
C SER A 64 12.89 3.17 29.52
N GLN A 65 13.12 4.48 29.54
CA GLN A 65 12.10 5.50 29.82
C GLN A 65 11.71 6.29 28.57
N THR A 66 10.40 6.57 28.42
CA THR A 66 9.90 7.47 27.37
C THR A 66 10.56 8.84 27.48
N THR A 67 11.15 9.29 26.38
CA THR A 67 12.03 10.47 26.32
C THR A 67 11.65 11.32 25.12
N TYR A 68 11.40 12.61 25.35
CA TYR A 68 10.97 13.56 24.32
C TYR A 68 12.18 14.40 23.91
N VAL A 69 12.71 14.13 22.72
CA VAL A 69 13.86 14.86 22.16
C VAL A 69 13.33 15.80 21.08
N VAL A 70 13.77 17.05 21.13
CA VAL A 70 13.49 18.09 20.12
C VAL A 70 14.82 18.63 19.56
N PRO A 71 14.84 19.23 18.34
CA PRO A 71 16.02 19.96 17.88
C PRO A 71 16.49 20.96 18.94
N GLY A 72 17.79 20.98 19.21
CA GLY A 72 18.37 21.76 20.31
C GLY A 72 18.57 21.00 21.63
N THR A 73 18.08 19.76 21.76
CA THR A 73 18.30 18.95 22.97
C THR A 73 19.79 18.67 23.17
N VAL A 74 20.31 18.93 24.37
CA VAL A 74 21.73 18.73 24.68
C VAL A 74 21.98 17.32 25.24
N LEU A 75 22.89 16.59 24.59
CA LEU A 75 23.40 15.29 25.00
C LEU A 75 24.78 15.45 25.63
N ARG A 76 25.01 14.87 26.81
CA ARG A 76 26.28 14.98 27.56
C ARG A 76 26.85 13.61 27.90
N HIS A 77 28.10 13.32 27.56
CA HIS A 77 28.74 12.08 28.01
C HIS A 77 29.11 12.12 29.52
N GLY A 78 29.46 10.97 30.09
CA GLY A 78 29.89 10.82 31.50
C GLY A 78 31.22 11.52 31.84
N PRO A 79 31.62 11.59 33.12
CA PRO A 79 32.78 12.38 33.55
C PRO A 79 34.12 11.82 33.01
N GLY A 80 34.78 12.58 32.13
CA GLY A 80 36.15 12.37 31.68
C GLY A 80 36.93 13.70 31.63
N THR A 81 38.26 13.63 31.52
CA THR A 81 39.23 14.74 31.61
C THR A 81 39.27 15.69 30.40
N ALA A 82 38.27 15.63 29.52
CA ALA A 82 38.21 16.45 28.30
C ALA A 82 37.55 17.83 28.53
N ASP A 83 37.91 18.79 27.68
CA ASP A 83 37.42 20.17 27.71
C ASP A 83 35.90 20.27 27.57
N ARG A 84 35.26 21.33 28.09
CA ARG A 84 33.80 21.40 28.30
C ARG A 84 32.99 21.37 27.00
N ASP A 85 33.50 21.96 25.93
CA ASP A 85 32.86 22.01 24.60
C ASP A 85 32.88 20.67 23.86
N ASP A 86 33.76 19.75 24.26
CA ASP A 86 33.97 18.46 23.61
C ASP A 86 33.09 17.33 24.19
N ARG A 87 32.28 17.65 25.21
CA ARG A 87 31.46 16.68 25.95
C ARG A 87 29.98 16.74 25.63
N GLU A 88 29.58 17.81 24.96
CA GLU A 88 28.19 18.11 24.65
C GLU A 88 27.98 18.00 23.14
N SER A 89 26.84 17.46 22.75
CA SER A 89 26.32 17.60 21.39
C SER A 89 24.90 18.09 21.45
N VAL A 90 24.55 18.95 20.50
CA VAL A 90 23.21 19.45 20.33
C VAL A 90 22.55 18.60 19.25
N VAL A 91 21.36 18.06 19.55
CA VAL A 91 20.59 17.30 18.57
C VAL A 91 20.17 18.25 17.45
N GLY A 92 20.54 17.89 16.22
CA GLY A 92 20.20 18.63 15.01
C GLY A 92 18.74 18.51 14.61
N GLU A 93 18.41 18.94 13.38
CA GLU A 93 17.09 18.77 12.80
C GLU A 93 16.71 17.29 12.81
N LEU A 94 15.61 16.95 13.48
CA LEU A 94 15.13 15.57 13.51
C LEU A 94 14.45 15.25 12.18
N PRO A 95 14.72 14.07 11.57
CA PRO A 95 13.99 13.65 10.39
C PRO A 95 12.50 13.69 10.73
N ALA A 96 11.71 14.35 9.87
CA ALA A 96 10.27 14.45 10.05
C ALA A 96 9.70 13.03 10.17
N GLY A 97 9.22 12.67 11.36
CA GLY A 97 8.49 11.42 11.52
C GLY A 97 7.23 11.47 10.67
N GLU A 98 6.85 10.35 10.06
CA GLU A 98 5.51 10.20 9.51
C GLU A 98 4.50 10.32 10.64
N ASN A 99 3.99 11.53 10.85
CA ASN A 99 2.90 11.77 11.78
C ASN A 99 1.59 11.53 11.02
N PRO A 100 0.87 10.44 11.30
CA PRO A 100 -0.41 10.21 10.64
C PRO A 100 -1.40 11.31 11.00
N ILE A 101 -2.15 11.78 10.01
CA ILE A 101 -3.29 12.66 10.21
C ILE A 101 -4.47 11.78 10.63
N VAL A 102 -5.05 12.07 11.79
CA VAL A 102 -6.24 11.35 12.26
C VAL A 102 -7.48 12.07 11.75
N LEU A 103 -8.29 11.37 10.96
CA LEU A 103 -9.55 11.87 10.41
C LEU A 103 -10.73 11.13 11.04
N ARG A 104 -11.79 11.87 11.34
CA ARG A 104 -13.05 11.39 11.91
C ARG A 104 -14.21 11.76 11.00
N GLN A 105 -15.31 11.04 11.14
CA GLN A 105 -16.55 11.40 10.46
C GLN A 105 -16.98 12.83 10.87
N GLY A 106 -17.30 13.65 9.86
CA GLY A 106 -17.65 15.06 10.02
C GLY A 106 -16.48 16.03 9.82
N ASP A 107 -15.23 15.55 9.88
CA ASP A 107 -14.05 16.38 9.67
C ASP A 107 -14.01 16.95 8.24
N LEU A 108 -13.33 18.08 8.10
CA LEU A 108 -12.96 18.64 6.80
C LEU A 108 -11.50 18.32 6.50
N LEU A 109 -11.23 17.97 5.25
CA LEU A 109 -9.91 17.71 4.70
C LEU A 109 -9.73 18.52 3.41
N ILE A 110 -8.62 19.23 3.30
CA ILE A 110 -8.23 19.95 2.09
C ILE A 110 -7.22 19.08 1.33
N LEU A 111 -7.61 18.59 0.17
CA LEU A 111 -6.69 17.94 -0.77
C LEU A 111 -6.12 19.04 -1.68
N GLN A 112 -4.81 19.21 -1.68
CA GLN A 112 -4.11 20.32 -2.34
C GLN A 112 -3.49 19.85 -3.66
N ARG A 113 -3.51 20.74 -4.66
CA ARG A 113 -2.91 20.51 -5.97
C ARG A 113 -1.37 20.50 -5.92
N ASP A 114 -0.77 21.01 -4.84
CA ASP A 114 0.67 20.97 -4.61
C ASP A 114 1.07 19.84 -3.66
N LEU A 115 2.31 19.36 -3.78
CA LEU A 115 2.87 18.28 -2.96
C LEU A 115 3.42 18.78 -1.62
N LYS A 116 2.71 19.70 -0.96
CA LYS A 116 3.10 20.15 0.37
C LYS A 116 2.91 19.03 1.40
N PRO A 117 3.80 18.92 2.41
CA PRO A 117 3.62 17.97 3.49
C PRO A 117 2.26 18.15 4.16
N GLY A 118 1.60 17.03 4.45
CA GLY A 118 0.30 17.03 5.09
C GLY A 118 0.35 17.68 6.47
N ARG A 119 -0.74 18.38 6.83
CA ARG A 119 -0.87 19.09 8.11
C ARG A 119 -2.16 18.63 8.81
N PRO A 120 -2.10 18.32 10.12
CA PRO A 120 -3.31 18.03 10.88
C PRO A 120 -4.18 19.29 11.03
N ALA A 121 -5.46 19.10 11.34
CA ALA A 121 -6.35 20.18 11.66
C ALA A 121 -5.86 20.95 12.91
N THR A 122 -5.97 22.27 12.88
CA THR A 122 -5.65 23.13 14.02
C THR A 122 -6.93 23.49 14.78
N HIS A 123 -6.81 23.60 16.11
CA HIS A 123 -7.93 23.86 17.00
C HIS A 123 -7.62 25.04 17.91
N ASP A 124 -8.65 25.77 18.32
CA ASP A 124 -8.53 26.78 19.37
C ASP A 124 -8.50 26.14 20.77
N SER A 125 -8.43 26.97 21.80
CA SER A 125 -8.43 26.52 23.19
C SER A 125 -9.74 25.87 23.64
N ALA A 126 -10.84 26.09 22.92
CA ALA A 126 -12.14 25.46 23.15
C ALA A 126 -12.31 24.16 22.35
N GLY A 127 -11.33 23.78 21.52
CA GLY A 127 -11.37 22.60 20.68
C GLY A 127 -12.14 22.80 19.36
N GLN A 128 -12.48 24.04 18.99
CA GLN A 128 -13.09 24.35 17.71
C GLN A 128 -12.04 24.36 16.60
N VAL A 129 -12.36 23.75 15.45
CA VAL A 129 -11.46 23.71 14.29
C VAL A 129 -11.24 25.12 13.75
N LEU A 130 -9.98 25.57 13.74
CA LEU A 130 -9.53 26.83 13.14
C LEU A 130 -9.17 26.64 11.66
N SER A 131 -8.43 25.57 11.35
CA SER A 131 -8.11 25.18 9.98
C SER A 131 -8.31 23.67 9.80
N PRO A 132 -8.93 23.23 8.69
CA PRO A 132 -9.00 21.81 8.35
C PRO A 132 -7.62 21.17 8.23
N ALA A 133 -7.59 19.83 8.28
CA ALA A 133 -6.39 19.10 7.88
C ALA A 133 -6.14 19.30 6.38
N SER A 134 -4.89 19.19 5.94
CA SER A 134 -4.54 19.29 4.52
C SER A 134 -3.52 18.23 4.11
N ILE A 135 -3.59 17.78 2.86
CA ILE A 135 -2.65 16.83 2.23
C ILE A 135 -2.41 17.23 0.77
N GLY A 136 -1.23 16.91 0.24
CA GLY A 136 -0.95 17.07 -1.19
C GLY A 136 -1.38 15.85 -2.01
N CYS A 137 -1.62 16.06 -3.31
CA CYS A 137 -1.88 15.02 -4.30
C CYS A 137 -0.72 14.94 -5.31
N THR A 138 -0.29 13.73 -5.65
CA THR A 138 0.78 13.50 -6.63
C THR A 138 0.35 13.75 -8.08
N ILE A 139 -0.95 13.66 -8.36
CA ILE A 139 -1.52 13.82 -9.70
C ILE A 139 -2.44 15.06 -9.68
N PRO A 140 -1.92 16.26 -9.99
CA PRO A 140 -2.70 17.50 -9.95
C PRO A 140 -3.80 17.58 -11.02
N ASP A 141 -3.76 16.72 -12.03
CA ASP A 141 -4.73 16.73 -13.13
C ASP A 141 -6.11 16.21 -12.68
N VAL A 142 -6.17 15.41 -11.61
CA VAL A 142 -7.46 14.90 -11.08
C VAL A 142 -8.41 16.03 -10.67
N PHE A 143 -7.86 17.18 -10.26
CA PHE A 143 -8.65 18.33 -9.82
C PHE A 143 -9.46 18.97 -10.95
N ASP A 144 -9.08 18.72 -12.20
CA ASP A 144 -9.75 19.27 -13.38
C ASP A 144 -10.97 18.42 -13.79
N ASP A 145 -11.10 17.20 -13.24
CA ASP A 145 -12.11 16.22 -13.61
C ASP A 145 -13.14 15.95 -12.49
N VAL A 146 -12.75 16.14 -11.23
CA VAL A 146 -13.64 15.95 -10.06
C VAL A 146 -14.72 17.02 -9.96
N ARG A 147 -15.86 16.65 -9.36
CA ARG A 147 -17.00 17.55 -9.15
C ARG A 147 -17.47 17.55 -7.70
N SER A 148 -18.02 18.70 -7.27
CA SER A 148 -18.74 18.76 -5.98
C SER A 148 -19.88 17.74 -5.96
N GLY A 149 -20.00 17.01 -4.86
CA GLY A 149 -20.99 15.97 -4.63
C GLY A 149 -20.47 14.55 -4.92
N GLU A 150 -19.34 14.40 -5.61
CA GLU A 150 -18.75 13.08 -5.88
C GLU A 150 -18.08 12.49 -4.63
N SER A 151 -17.99 11.16 -4.60
CA SER A 151 -17.33 10.45 -3.51
C SER A 151 -15.82 10.44 -3.72
N ILE A 152 -15.09 10.41 -2.61
CA ILE A 152 -13.64 10.29 -2.61
C ILE A 152 -13.21 9.38 -1.47
N TRP A 153 -12.32 8.45 -1.76
CA TRP A 153 -11.85 7.46 -0.81
C TRP A 153 -10.33 7.47 -0.68
N PHE A 154 -9.84 7.15 0.52
CA PHE A 154 -8.41 7.12 0.82
C PHE A 154 -8.02 5.81 1.52
N ASP A 155 -6.77 5.38 1.30
CA ASP A 155 -6.14 4.23 1.96
C ASP A 155 -6.98 2.95 1.84
N ASP A 156 -7.26 2.53 0.60
CA ASP A 156 -8.03 1.32 0.27
C ASP A 156 -9.46 1.36 0.84
N GLY A 157 -10.11 2.52 0.77
CA GLY A 157 -11.49 2.70 1.24
C GLY A 157 -11.66 2.80 2.77
N LYS A 158 -10.57 2.89 3.54
CA LYS A 158 -10.67 3.02 5.01
C LYS A 158 -11.19 4.38 5.46
N ILE A 159 -11.02 5.41 4.63
CA ILE A 159 -11.52 6.75 4.86
C ILE A 159 -12.33 7.15 3.64
N GLY A 160 -13.58 7.55 3.85
CA GLY A 160 -14.49 7.99 2.80
C GLY A 160 -14.97 9.40 3.05
N GLY A 161 -15.19 10.14 1.97
CA GLY A 161 -15.70 11.50 2.02
C GLY A 161 -16.50 11.87 0.79
N VAL A 162 -17.03 13.09 0.83
CA VAL A 162 -17.72 13.74 -0.30
C VAL A 162 -17.02 15.06 -0.58
N ILE A 163 -16.79 15.34 -1.87
CA ILE A 163 -16.22 16.60 -2.31
C ILE A 163 -17.28 17.69 -2.11
N GLU A 164 -17.05 18.59 -1.15
CA GLU A 164 -17.97 19.72 -0.93
C GLU A 164 -17.76 20.81 -1.96
N LYS A 165 -16.49 21.14 -2.23
CA LYS A 165 -16.10 22.25 -3.10
C LYS A 165 -14.86 21.91 -3.89
N VAL A 166 -14.90 22.26 -5.17
CA VAL A 166 -13.73 22.28 -6.04
C VAL A 166 -13.24 23.73 -6.15
N GLU A 167 -12.00 23.97 -5.76
CA GLU A 167 -11.37 25.29 -5.79
C GLU A 167 -10.11 25.23 -6.69
N ARG A 168 -9.60 26.40 -7.09
CA ARG A 168 -8.42 26.48 -7.97
C ARG A 168 -7.17 25.80 -7.39
N THR A 169 -7.02 25.79 -6.07
CA THR A 169 -5.83 25.31 -5.38
C THR A 169 -5.98 23.91 -4.78
N GLY A 170 -7.18 23.32 -4.88
CA GLY A 170 -7.48 22.05 -4.23
C GLY A 170 -8.97 21.76 -4.14
N VAL A 171 -9.33 20.67 -3.47
CA VAL A 171 -10.71 20.34 -3.14
C VAL A 171 -10.91 20.26 -1.64
N LEU A 172 -12.08 20.72 -1.19
CA LEU A 172 -12.55 20.55 0.17
C LEU A 172 -13.41 19.31 0.26
N VAL A 173 -13.01 18.38 1.12
CA VAL A 173 -13.67 17.09 1.33
C VAL A 173 -14.27 17.06 2.74
N ARG A 174 -15.53 16.66 2.84
CA ARG A 174 -16.13 16.28 4.13
C ARG A 174 -15.98 14.78 4.32
N ILE A 175 -15.36 14.38 5.41
CA ILE A 175 -15.21 12.97 5.78
C ILE A 175 -16.57 12.43 6.22
N THR A 176 -17.07 11.41 5.53
CA THR A 176 -18.35 10.75 5.81
C THR A 176 -18.17 9.36 6.41
N TYR A 177 -16.97 8.77 6.25
CA TYR A 177 -16.64 7.46 6.76
C TYR A 177 -15.23 7.42 7.33
N ALA A 178 -15.12 6.99 8.58
CA ALA A 178 -13.89 6.67 9.29
C ALA A 178 -14.23 5.77 10.50
N ARG A 179 -13.23 5.12 11.11
CA ARG A 179 -13.44 4.37 12.35
C ARG A 179 -13.93 5.30 13.47
N VAL A 180 -14.67 4.76 14.45
CA VAL A 180 -15.22 5.51 15.59
C VAL A 180 -14.14 6.31 16.35
N CYS A 181 -12.96 5.72 16.53
CA CYS A 181 -11.85 6.39 17.22
C CYS A 181 -11.04 7.35 16.32
N GLY A 182 -11.45 7.53 15.06
CA GLY A 182 -10.68 8.12 13.98
C GLY A 182 -9.82 7.10 13.24
N GLU A 183 -9.55 7.38 11.97
CA GLU A 183 -8.66 6.59 11.12
C GLU A 183 -7.40 7.39 10.79
N LYS A 184 -6.26 6.69 10.71
CA LYS A 184 -4.94 7.30 10.49
C LYS A 184 -4.60 7.33 9.01
N LEU A 185 -4.66 8.51 8.41
CA LEU A 185 -4.12 8.75 7.08
C LEU A 185 -2.60 8.95 7.17
N ARG A 186 -1.84 8.13 6.44
CA ARG A 186 -0.37 8.23 6.32
C ARG A 186 0.02 8.79 4.95
N SER A 187 1.31 9.00 4.74
CA SER A 187 1.87 9.29 3.42
C SER A 187 1.64 8.13 2.45
N ASP A 188 1.70 8.44 1.15
CA ASP A 188 1.67 7.47 0.04
C ASP A 188 0.46 6.54 0.06
N LYS A 189 -0.70 7.09 0.43
CA LYS A 189 -1.99 6.38 0.38
C LYS A 189 -2.74 6.71 -0.91
N GLY A 190 -3.30 5.66 -1.50
CA GLY A 190 -4.13 5.77 -2.70
C GLY A 190 -5.35 6.64 -2.48
N ILE A 191 -5.79 7.28 -3.56
CA ILE A 191 -7.00 8.09 -3.64
C ILE A 191 -7.86 7.47 -4.74
N ASN A 192 -9.10 7.13 -4.43
CA ASN A 192 -10.07 6.60 -5.39
C ASN A 192 -11.19 7.63 -5.60
N LEU A 193 -11.61 7.79 -6.86
CA LEU A 193 -12.57 8.81 -7.31
C LEU A 193 -13.60 8.12 -8.23
N PRO A 194 -14.50 7.29 -7.67
CA PRO A 194 -15.26 6.31 -8.45
C PRO A 194 -16.21 6.92 -9.49
N GLU A 195 -16.71 8.13 -9.24
CA GLU A 195 -17.64 8.82 -10.14
C GLU A 195 -16.95 9.75 -11.14
N SER A 196 -15.68 10.11 -10.92
CA SER A 196 -14.98 11.09 -11.74
C SER A 196 -14.46 10.45 -13.03
N ASP A 197 -14.74 11.09 -14.17
CA ASP A 197 -14.15 10.73 -15.47
C ASP A 197 -12.72 11.28 -15.57
N LEU A 198 -11.77 10.60 -14.91
CA LEU A 198 -10.37 11.01 -14.87
C LEU A 198 -9.72 10.85 -16.25
N ARG A 199 -9.30 11.97 -16.84
CA ARG A 199 -8.62 12.03 -18.15
C ARG A 199 -7.11 11.92 -17.98
N LEU A 200 -6.69 10.85 -17.31
CA LEU A 200 -5.28 10.53 -17.10
C LEU A 200 -4.76 9.65 -18.24
N ALA A 201 -3.50 9.86 -18.62
CA ALA A 201 -2.85 8.99 -19.58
C ALA A 201 -2.67 7.59 -18.99
N ALA A 202 -3.02 6.55 -19.76
CA ALA A 202 -2.85 5.16 -19.35
C ALA A 202 -1.39 4.74 -19.12
N LEU A 203 -0.46 5.43 -19.80
CA LEU A 203 0.99 5.26 -19.61
C LEU A 203 1.60 6.59 -19.22
N THR A 204 2.25 6.63 -18.06
CA THR A 204 3.08 7.76 -17.65
C THR A 204 4.36 7.83 -18.50
N PRO A 205 5.09 8.97 -18.49
CA PRO A 205 6.39 9.03 -19.13
C PRO A 205 7.37 7.97 -18.62
N GLN A 206 7.34 7.65 -17.32
CA GLN A 206 8.15 6.60 -16.74
C GLN A 206 7.74 5.22 -17.28
N ASP A 207 6.45 4.94 -17.40
CA ASP A 207 5.98 3.66 -17.96
C ASP A 207 6.48 3.49 -19.41
N GLN A 208 6.45 4.55 -20.22
CA GLN A 208 6.95 4.52 -21.60
C GLN A 208 8.46 4.24 -21.66
N GLU A 209 9.25 4.79 -20.74
CA GLU A 209 10.67 4.50 -20.61
C GLU A 209 10.91 3.04 -20.21
N ASP A 210 10.15 2.54 -19.23
CA ASP A 210 10.27 1.18 -18.69
C ASP A 210 9.85 0.12 -19.73
N LEU A 211 8.91 0.43 -20.63
CA LEU A 211 8.46 -0.48 -21.68
C LEU A 211 9.61 -0.97 -22.57
N SER A 212 10.66 -0.16 -22.78
CA SER A 212 11.83 -0.57 -23.55
C SER A 212 12.56 -1.76 -22.94
N PHE A 213 12.63 -1.83 -21.61
CA PHE A 213 13.18 -2.96 -20.86
C PHE A 213 12.19 -4.12 -20.82
N VAL A 214 10.91 -3.84 -20.56
CA VAL A 214 9.84 -4.85 -20.48
C VAL A 214 9.73 -5.64 -21.79
N ALA A 215 9.73 -4.95 -22.94
CA ALA A 215 9.61 -5.59 -24.26
C ALA A 215 10.73 -6.61 -24.53
N GLN A 216 11.92 -6.38 -24.00
CA GLN A 216 13.09 -7.25 -24.19
C GLN A 216 13.12 -8.43 -23.21
N HIS A 217 12.57 -8.27 -22.00
CA HIS A 217 12.84 -9.17 -20.89
C HIS A 217 11.61 -9.84 -20.28
N ALA A 218 10.43 -9.23 -20.36
CA ALA A 218 9.22 -9.74 -19.74
C ALA A 218 8.41 -10.63 -20.69
N ASP A 219 7.78 -11.68 -20.17
CA ASP A 219 6.83 -12.50 -20.92
C ASP A 219 5.41 -11.94 -20.90
N VAL A 220 5.09 -11.15 -19.87
CA VAL A 220 3.79 -10.52 -19.65
C VAL A 220 4.00 -9.08 -19.19
N VAL A 221 3.16 -8.18 -19.71
CA VAL A 221 3.02 -6.79 -19.25
C VAL A 221 1.58 -6.58 -18.79
N GLU A 222 1.41 -5.96 -17.62
CA GLU A 222 0.10 -5.74 -17.02
C GLU A 222 -0.24 -4.25 -17.06
N LEU A 223 -1.28 -3.88 -17.81
CA LEU A 223 -1.74 -2.49 -17.92
C LEU A 223 -2.59 -2.14 -16.70
N SER A 224 -2.04 -1.30 -15.81
CA SER A 224 -2.74 -0.77 -14.64
C SER A 224 -3.74 0.32 -15.02
N PHE A 225 -4.82 0.43 -14.26
CA PHE A 225 -5.90 1.41 -14.43
C PHE A 225 -6.39 1.50 -15.88
N ALA A 226 -6.51 0.34 -16.54
CA ALA A 226 -7.02 0.25 -17.90
C ALA A 226 -8.53 0.61 -17.88
N ASN A 227 -8.91 1.64 -18.62
CA ASN A 227 -10.25 2.24 -18.57
C ASN A 227 -10.94 2.31 -19.95
N SER A 228 -10.20 2.20 -21.04
CA SER A 228 -10.73 2.32 -22.40
C SER A 228 -9.97 1.45 -23.41
N ALA A 229 -10.61 1.18 -24.56
CA ALA A 229 -9.92 0.53 -25.67
C ALA A 229 -8.70 1.34 -26.15
N GLN A 230 -8.79 2.67 -26.12
CA GLN A 230 -7.68 3.56 -26.49
C GLN A 230 -6.45 3.35 -25.60
N ASP A 231 -6.63 3.09 -24.30
CA ASP A 231 -5.53 2.79 -23.38
C ASP A 231 -4.75 1.56 -23.82
N VAL A 232 -5.48 0.53 -24.26
CA VAL A 232 -4.93 -0.73 -24.77
C VAL A 232 -4.22 -0.50 -26.12
N GLU A 233 -4.81 0.30 -27.01
CA GLU A 233 -4.20 0.66 -28.29
C GLU A 233 -2.88 1.40 -28.09
N VAL A 234 -2.83 2.38 -27.18
CA VAL A 234 -1.60 3.11 -26.86
C VAL A 234 -0.49 2.16 -26.40
N LEU A 235 -0.79 1.18 -25.54
CA LEU A 235 0.19 0.19 -25.11
C LEU A 235 0.64 -0.70 -26.29
N GLN A 236 -0.29 -1.18 -27.11
CA GLN A 236 0.03 -2.01 -28.28
C GLN A 236 0.91 -1.26 -29.28
N GLU A 237 0.63 0.02 -29.55
CA GLU A 237 1.43 0.86 -30.45
C GLU A 237 2.86 1.06 -29.92
N HIS A 238 3.01 1.35 -28.63
CA HIS A 238 4.33 1.51 -28.02
C HIS A 238 5.13 0.20 -28.08
N LEU A 239 4.52 -0.94 -27.72
CA LEU A 239 5.19 -2.23 -27.80
C LEU A 239 5.53 -2.61 -29.25
N ALA A 240 4.66 -2.31 -30.21
CA ALA A 240 4.92 -2.51 -31.63
C ALA A 240 6.12 -1.69 -32.14
N SER A 241 6.30 -0.48 -31.60
CA SER A 241 7.44 0.39 -31.94
C SER A 241 8.79 -0.13 -31.41
N LEU A 242 8.78 -0.96 -30.37
CA LEU A 242 9.98 -1.44 -29.67
C LEU A 242 10.53 -2.75 -30.24
N GLY A 243 9.79 -3.45 -31.11
CA GLY A 243 10.29 -4.62 -31.82
C GLY A 243 9.25 -5.70 -32.11
N SER A 244 9.73 -6.85 -32.60
CA SER A 244 8.87 -7.98 -32.98
C SER A 244 8.47 -8.87 -31.82
N ARG A 245 9.22 -8.87 -30.71
CA ARG A 245 8.83 -9.56 -29.48
C ARG A 245 7.74 -8.73 -28.80
N GLN A 246 6.58 -9.36 -28.63
CA GLN A 246 5.43 -8.76 -27.97
C GLN A 246 5.14 -9.56 -26.69
N PRO A 247 5.34 -9.00 -25.48
CA PRO A 247 4.88 -9.65 -24.26
C PRO A 247 3.36 -9.82 -24.29
N ALA A 248 2.84 -10.82 -23.58
CA ALA A 248 1.40 -10.96 -23.41
C ALA A 248 0.85 -9.76 -22.63
N ILE A 249 -0.32 -9.25 -23.03
CA ILE A 249 -0.93 -8.09 -22.37
C ILE A 249 -1.99 -8.55 -21.39
N VAL A 250 -1.87 -8.18 -20.12
CA VAL A 250 -2.91 -8.40 -19.11
C VAL A 250 -3.58 -7.07 -18.78
N LEU A 251 -4.90 -7.02 -18.90
CA LEU A 251 -5.69 -5.86 -18.49
C LEU A 251 -6.00 -5.93 -17.00
N LYS A 252 -5.54 -4.98 -16.20
CA LYS A 252 -5.90 -4.90 -14.78
C LYS A 252 -7.20 -4.12 -14.64
N ILE A 253 -8.24 -4.81 -14.19
CA ILE A 253 -9.56 -4.23 -13.95
C ILE A 253 -9.62 -3.77 -12.49
N GLU A 254 -9.35 -2.48 -12.32
CA GLU A 254 -9.17 -1.80 -11.03
C GLU A 254 -10.28 -0.78 -10.75
N THR A 255 -10.96 -0.30 -11.79
CA THR A 255 -11.94 0.78 -11.72
C THR A 255 -13.31 0.32 -12.21
N ARG A 256 -14.35 1.06 -11.81
CA ARG A 256 -15.71 0.85 -12.33
C ARG A 256 -15.76 1.00 -13.85
N ARG A 257 -15.10 2.02 -14.37
CA ARG A 257 -15.06 2.30 -15.82
C ARG A 257 -14.32 1.20 -16.60
N GLY A 258 -13.20 0.69 -16.07
CA GLY A 258 -12.49 -0.44 -16.67
C GLY A 258 -13.34 -1.70 -16.71
N PHE A 259 -14.17 -1.93 -15.69
CA PHE A 259 -15.16 -3.02 -15.71
C PHE A 259 -16.27 -2.80 -16.75
N GLU A 260 -16.88 -1.62 -16.78
CA GLU A 260 -17.96 -1.29 -17.74
C GLU A 260 -17.49 -1.36 -19.21
N ASN A 261 -16.22 -1.00 -19.47
CA ASN A 261 -15.61 -1.03 -20.81
C ASN A 261 -14.85 -2.32 -21.13
N LEU A 262 -14.83 -3.30 -20.20
CA LEU A 262 -14.06 -4.54 -20.35
C LEU A 262 -14.32 -5.25 -21.69
N PRO A 263 -15.56 -5.40 -22.20
CA PRO A 263 -15.79 -6.07 -23.48
C PRO A 263 -15.03 -5.43 -24.65
N GLU A 264 -15.03 -4.09 -24.73
CA GLU A 264 -14.35 -3.37 -25.81
C GLU A 264 -12.82 -3.44 -25.65
N MET A 265 -12.33 -3.22 -24.43
CA MET A 265 -10.92 -3.32 -24.10
C MET A 265 -10.36 -4.72 -24.39
N LEU A 266 -11.13 -5.76 -24.07
CA LEU A 266 -10.76 -7.15 -24.29
C LEU A 266 -10.66 -7.46 -25.79
N LEU A 267 -11.64 -7.03 -26.60
CA LEU A 267 -11.59 -7.18 -28.06
C LEU A 267 -10.35 -6.49 -28.66
N THR A 268 -9.98 -5.33 -28.15
CA THR A 268 -8.76 -4.64 -28.56
C THR A 268 -7.50 -5.39 -28.11
N ALA A 269 -7.45 -5.87 -26.87
CA ALA A 269 -6.33 -6.66 -26.36
C ALA A 269 -6.11 -7.96 -27.16
N MET A 270 -7.20 -8.59 -27.61
CA MET A 270 -7.19 -9.81 -28.44
C MET A 270 -6.61 -9.60 -29.85
N ARG A 271 -6.33 -8.36 -30.27
CA ARG A 271 -5.52 -8.08 -31.47
C ARG A 271 -4.06 -8.51 -31.28
N ALA A 272 -3.59 -8.58 -30.04
CA ALA A 272 -2.28 -9.14 -29.71
C ALA A 272 -2.34 -10.68 -29.63
N PRO A 273 -1.22 -11.40 -29.88
CA PRO A 273 -1.21 -12.86 -29.90
C PRO A 273 -1.64 -13.52 -28.58
N CYS A 274 -1.30 -12.89 -27.45
CA CYS A 274 -1.59 -13.39 -26.11
C CYS A 274 -2.12 -12.24 -25.26
N CYS A 275 -3.27 -12.44 -24.61
CA CYS A 275 -3.80 -11.51 -23.64
C CYS A 275 -4.40 -12.22 -22.42
N GLY A 276 -4.62 -11.47 -21.35
CA GLY A 276 -5.23 -11.92 -20.10
C GLY A 276 -5.99 -10.79 -19.41
N VAL A 277 -6.74 -11.15 -18.37
CA VAL A 277 -7.44 -10.19 -17.52
C VAL A 277 -7.06 -10.42 -16.06
N MET A 278 -6.81 -9.37 -15.30
CA MET A 278 -6.62 -9.44 -13.86
C MET A 278 -7.79 -8.78 -13.14
N ILE A 279 -8.37 -9.49 -12.18
CA ILE A 279 -9.38 -8.93 -11.27
C ILE A 279 -8.63 -8.32 -10.08
N ALA A 280 -8.38 -7.01 -10.13
CA ALA A 280 -7.66 -6.29 -9.08
C ALA A 280 -8.63 -5.77 -8.01
N ARG A 281 -9.09 -6.70 -7.18
CA ARG A 281 -10.21 -6.54 -6.24
C ARG A 281 -10.02 -5.47 -5.17
N GLY A 282 -8.78 -5.12 -4.81
CA GLY A 282 -8.47 -4.09 -3.82
C GLY A 282 -9.06 -2.74 -4.20
N ASP A 283 -8.59 -2.18 -5.33
CA ASP A 283 -9.11 -0.94 -5.89
C ASP A 283 -10.54 -1.10 -6.40
N LEU A 284 -10.83 -2.21 -7.08
CA LEU A 284 -12.14 -2.45 -7.68
C LEU A 284 -13.28 -2.49 -6.65
N ALA A 285 -13.02 -2.95 -5.42
CA ALA A 285 -14.00 -2.92 -4.34
C ALA A 285 -14.34 -1.51 -3.88
N VAL A 286 -13.36 -0.60 -3.87
CA VAL A 286 -13.55 0.80 -3.51
C VAL A 286 -14.32 1.51 -4.63
N GLU A 287 -14.00 1.20 -5.87
CA GLU A 287 -14.57 1.83 -7.08
C GLU A 287 -16.00 1.37 -7.40
N CYS A 288 -16.30 0.07 -7.24
CA CYS A 288 -17.63 -0.47 -7.52
C CYS A 288 -18.55 -0.55 -6.30
N GLY A 289 -18.02 -0.32 -5.09
CA GLY A 289 -18.67 -0.61 -3.83
C GLY A 289 -18.44 -2.05 -3.38
N PHE A 290 -18.17 -2.23 -2.07
CA PHE A 290 -17.84 -3.53 -1.48
C PHE A 290 -18.95 -4.57 -1.67
N GLU A 291 -20.20 -4.13 -1.65
CA GLU A 291 -21.38 -4.97 -1.83
C GLU A 291 -21.48 -5.56 -3.25
N ARG A 292 -20.97 -4.84 -4.26
CA ARG A 292 -21.01 -5.29 -5.66
C ARG A 292 -19.80 -6.13 -6.05
N LEU A 293 -18.72 -6.14 -5.27
CA LEU A 293 -17.50 -6.87 -5.61
C LEU A 293 -17.76 -8.35 -5.91
N ALA A 294 -18.64 -8.99 -5.13
CA ALA A 294 -19.01 -10.39 -5.32
C ALA A 294 -19.68 -10.67 -6.67
N GLU A 295 -20.45 -9.72 -7.20
CA GLU A 295 -21.09 -9.78 -8.52
C GLU A 295 -20.06 -9.45 -9.62
N VAL A 296 -19.36 -8.33 -9.48
CA VAL A 296 -18.43 -7.80 -10.50
C VAL A 296 -17.32 -8.81 -10.84
N GLN A 297 -16.71 -9.45 -9.84
CA GLN A 297 -15.68 -10.45 -10.08
C GLN A 297 -16.19 -11.64 -10.89
N GLU A 298 -17.46 -12.01 -10.72
CA GLU A 298 -18.07 -13.12 -11.43
C GLU A 298 -18.42 -12.76 -12.87
N GLU A 299 -18.87 -11.53 -13.10
CA GLU A 299 -19.08 -11.00 -14.44
C GLU A 299 -17.78 -10.94 -15.26
N ILE A 300 -16.68 -10.51 -14.63
CA ILE A 300 -15.36 -10.52 -15.28
C ILE A 300 -14.96 -11.96 -15.65
N LEU A 301 -15.10 -12.92 -14.71
CA LEU A 301 -14.84 -14.33 -15.00
C LEU A 301 -15.68 -14.86 -16.17
N TRP A 302 -16.97 -14.49 -16.25
CA TRP A 302 -17.86 -14.92 -17.33
C TRP A 302 -17.47 -14.37 -18.68
N ILE A 303 -17.18 -13.07 -18.76
CA ILE A 303 -16.79 -12.41 -20.01
C ILE A 303 -15.46 -13.00 -20.51
N SER A 304 -14.48 -13.16 -19.62
CA SER A 304 -13.19 -13.76 -19.97
C SER A 304 -13.31 -15.23 -20.37
N GLU A 305 -14.15 -16.02 -19.70
CA GLU A 305 -14.42 -17.41 -20.08
C GLU A 305 -15.03 -17.50 -21.49
N ALA A 306 -16.03 -16.65 -21.77
CA ALA A 306 -16.67 -16.60 -23.08
C ALA A 306 -15.70 -16.17 -24.20
N ALA A 307 -14.74 -15.31 -23.88
CA ALA A 307 -13.68 -14.88 -24.79
C ALA A 307 -12.51 -15.87 -24.88
N HIS A 308 -12.50 -16.94 -24.08
CA HIS A 308 -11.36 -17.86 -23.91
C HIS A 308 -10.06 -17.16 -23.48
N VAL A 309 -10.17 -16.11 -22.66
CA VAL A 309 -9.03 -15.33 -22.15
C VAL A 309 -8.76 -15.71 -20.69
N PRO A 310 -7.50 -16.01 -20.31
CA PRO A 310 -7.17 -16.38 -18.94
C PRO A 310 -7.36 -15.23 -17.96
N VAL A 311 -7.80 -15.56 -16.75
CA VAL A 311 -8.01 -14.63 -15.65
C VAL A 311 -6.99 -14.84 -14.54
N ILE A 312 -6.50 -13.74 -13.98
CA ILE A 312 -5.70 -13.69 -12.76
C ILE A 312 -6.59 -13.18 -11.61
N TRP A 313 -6.80 -14.04 -10.61
CA TRP A 313 -7.49 -13.70 -9.36
C TRP A 313 -6.52 -12.99 -8.43
N ALA A 314 -6.66 -11.68 -8.27
CA ALA A 314 -5.62 -10.85 -7.68
C ALA A 314 -6.09 -10.01 -6.49
N THR A 315 -5.08 -9.51 -5.76
CA THR A 315 -5.15 -8.65 -4.56
C THR A 315 -5.84 -9.29 -3.37
N GLN A 316 -5.33 -9.02 -2.17
CA GLN A 316 -5.92 -9.47 -0.89
C GLN A 316 -6.10 -10.99 -0.70
N VAL A 317 -5.55 -11.84 -1.59
CA VAL A 317 -5.54 -13.29 -1.40
C VAL A 317 -4.52 -13.64 -0.31
N LEU A 318 -4.99 -14.24 0.79
CA LEU A 318 -4.13 -14.63 1.92
C LEU A 318 -3.25 -13.48 2.45
N GLU A 319 -3.73 -12.24 2.37
CA GLU A 319 -2.98 -11.02 2.70
C GLU A 319 -2.49 -11.00 4.16
N THR A 320 -3.38 -11.36 5.08
CA THR A 320 -3.11 -11.44 6.52
C THR A 320 -2.11 -12.55 6.82
N LEU A 321 -2.20 -13.67 6.09
CA LEU A 321 -1.20 -14.74 6.19
C LEU A 321 0.16 -14.24 5.72
N ALA A 322 0.25 -13.62 4.54
CA ALA A 322 1.52 -13.09 4.04
C ALA A 322 2.14 -12.05 5.00
N LYS A 323 1.31 -11.19 5.62
CA LYS A 323 1.76 -10.12 6.53
C LYS A 323 2.06 -10.58 7.95
N SER A 324 1.22 -11.43 8.54
CA SER A 324 1.22 -11.74 9.98
C SER A 324 1.45 -13.22 10.31
N GLY A 325 1.48 -14.08 9.30
CA GLY A 325 1.71 -15.52 9.45
C GLY A 325 0.46 -16.34 9.78
N MET A 326 -0.71 -15.69 9.95
CA MET A 326 -1.97 -16.37 10.27
C MET A 326 -3.08 -15.94 9.30
N PRO A 327 -3.73 -16.87 8.58
CA PRO A 327 -4.86 -16.55 7.71
C PRO A 327 -6.15 -16.41 8.53
N SER A 328 -7.07 -15.60 8.03
CA SER A 328 -8.47 -15.61 8.45
C SER A 328 -9.26 -16.69 7.72
N ARG A 329 -10.42 -17.08 8.29
CA ARG A 329 -11.36 -18.01 7.63
C ARG A 329 -11.89 -17.48 6.31
N ALA A 330 -12.08 -16.17 6.20
CA ALA A 330 -12.53 -15.50 4.98
C ALA A 330 -11.49 -15.66 3.87
N GLU A 331 -10.21 -15.44 4.16
CA GLU A 331 -9.14 -15.56 3.17
C GLU A 331 -8.93 -17.00 2.66
N ILE A 332 -9.14 -18.01 3.52
CA ILE A 332 -9.10 -19.41 3.07
C ILE A 332 -10.24 -19.71 2.08
N THR A 333 -11.42 -19.18 2.36
CA THR A 333 -12.59 -19.34 1.46
C THR A 333 -12.36 -18.61 0.14
N ASP A 334 -11.80 -17.40 0.21
CA ASP A 334 -11.44 -16.60 -0.95
C ASP A 334 -10.39 -17.28 -1.84
N ALA A 335 -9.31 -17.79 -1.24
CA ALA A 335 -8.28 -18.53 -1.97
C ALA A 335 -8.83 -19.78 -2.65
N ALA A 336 -9.80 -20.45 -2.03
CA ALA A 336 -10.49 -21.59 -2.63
C ALA A 336 -11.36 -21.18 -3.84
N MET A 337 -11.98 -19.99 -3.81
CA MET A 337 -12.72 -19.42 -4.94
C MET A 337 -11.80 -19.06 -6.12
N GLY A 338 -10.55 -18.65 -5.83
CA GLY A 338 -9.53 -18.38 -6.85
C GLY A 338 -9.27 -19.55 -7.81
N ASN A 339 -9.62 -20.79 -7.44
CA ASN A 339 -9.59 -21.95 -8.33
C ASN A 339 -10.49 -21.83 -9.59
N ARG A 340 -11.37 -20.81 -9.64
CA ARG A 340 -12.18 -20.50 -10.82
C ARG A 340 -11.39 -19.80 -11.93
N ALA A 341 -10.27 -19.19 -11.58
CA ALA A 341 -9.37 -18.48 -12.50
C ALA A 341 -8.17 -19.36 -12.88
N GLU A 342 -7.48 -19.01 -13.96
CA GLU A 342 -6.27 -19.70 -14.41
C GLU A 342 -5.07 -19.46 -13.49
N CYS A 343 -5.02 -18.30 -12.83
CA CYS A 343 -3.95 -17.92 -11.92
C CYS A 343 -4.51 -17.23 -10.68
N VAL A 344 -3.78 -17.36 -9.56
CA VAL A 344 -4.05 -16.63 -8.32
C VAL A 344 -2.79 -15.88 -7.91
N MET A 345 -2.91 -14.57 -7.73
CA MET A 345 -1.79 -13.70 -7.36
C MET A 345 -1.72 -13.50 -5.84
N LEU A 346 -0.52 -13.64 -5.27
CA LEU A 346 -0.22 -13.29 -3.88
C LEU A 346 0.59 -11.99 -3.83
N ASN A 347 0.32 -11.18 -2.80
CA ASN A 347 1.08 -9.97 -2.51
C ASN A 347 2.33 -10.25 -1.66
N LYS A 348 3.07 -9.20 -1.32
CA LYS A 348 4.30 -9.26 -0.49
C LYS A 348 4.02 -9.45 1.00
N GLY A 349 4.95 -10.09 1.70
CA GLY A 349 4.97 -10.11 3.17
C GLY A 349 6.05 -11.05 3.74
N PRO A 350 6.42 -10.89 5.02
CA PRO A 350 7.48 -11.69 5.65
C PRO A 350 7.16 -13.20 5.67
N HIS A 351 5.89 -13.58 5.54
CA HIS A 351 5.44 -14.97 5.54
C HIS A 351 5.01 -15.45 4.13
N ILE A 352 5.48 -14.82 3.06
CA ILE A 352 5.04 -15.12 1.69
C ILE A 352 5.25 -16.59 1.29
N LEU A 353 6.34 -17.22 1.71
CA LEU A 353 6.56 -18.65 1.46
C LEU A 353 5.51 -19.53 2.12
N SER A 354 5.01 -19.15 3.31
CA SER A 354 3.91 -19.84 3.95
C SER A 354 2.60 -19.64 3.18
N ALA A 355 2.34 -18.42 2.71
CA ALA A 355 1.17 -18.12 1.88
C ALA A 355 1.17 -18.93 0.57
N VAL A 356 2.32 -19.06 -0.11
CA VAL A 356 2.47 -19.89 -1.31
C VAL A 356 2.15 -21.36 -1.04
N HIS A 357 2.69 -21.94 0.04
CA HIS A 357 2.40 -23.33 0.39
C HIS A 357 0.93 -23.56 0.71
N VAL A 358 0.30 -22.66 1.48
CA VAL A 358 -1.12 -22.74 1.84
C VAL A 358 -1.99 -22.61 0.60
N LEU A 359 -1.70 -21.64 -0.28
CA LEU A 359 -2.42 -21.47 -1.54
C LEU A 359 -2.33 -22.72 -2.41
N ASN A 360 -1.13 -23.28 -2.58
CA ASN A 360 -0.93 -24.50 -3.36
C ASN A 360 -1.73 -25.69 -2.79
N ASP A 361 -1.73 -25.91 -1.47
CA ASP A 361 -2.52 -26.98 -0.85
C ASP A 361 -4.03 -26.78 -1.05
N ILE A 362 -4.53 -25.54 -0.90
CA ILE A 362 -5.94 -25.20 -1.15
C ILE A 362 -6.31 -25.50 -2.61
N LEU A 363 -5.54 -24.97 -3.57
CA LEU A 363 -5.83 -25.12 -5.00
C LEU A 363 -5.77 -26.58 -5.44
N GLN A 364 -4.74 -27.34 -5.04
CA GLN A 364 -4.65 -28.78 -5.36
C GLN A 364 -5.85 -29.57 -4.87
N ARG A 365 -6.37 -29.25 -3.67
CA ARG A 365 -7.59 -29.89 -3.15
C ARG A 365 -8.81 -29.47 -3.95
N MET A 366 -8.93 -28.20 -4.30
CA MET A 366 -10.09 -27.62 -4.99
C MET A 366 -10.20 -28.03 -6.46
N GLN A 367 -9.09 -28.16 -7.20
CA GLN A 367 -9.05 -28.56 -8.61
C GLN A 367 -9.78 -29.87 -8.89
N THR A 368 -9.78 -30.78 -7.92
CA THR A 368 -10.47 -32.08 -8.05
C THR A 368 -11.99 -32.00 -7.77
N HIS A 369 -12.46 -30.90 -7.20
CA HIS A 369 -13.88 -30.64 -6.92
C HIS A 369 -14.50 -29.67 -7.92
N GLN A 370 -13.71 -28.73 -8.47
CA GLN A 370 -14.17 -27.69 -9.36
C GLN A 370 -13.16 -27.50 -10.50
N SER A 371 -13.68 -27.39 -11.72
CA SER A 371 -12.97 -26.89 -12.89
C SER A 371 -13.69 -25.64 -13.37
N LYS A 372 -13.05 -24.48 -13.24
CA LYS A 372 -13.69 -23.18 -13.44
C LYS A 372 -14.99 -23.11 -12.63
N ARG A 373 -16.13 -22.86 -13.27
CA ARG A 373 -17.45 -22.89 -12.61
C ARG A 373 -18.13 -24.25 -12.57
N ARG A 374 -17.56 -25.29 -13.16
CA ARG A 374 -18.16 -26.62 -13.20
C ARG A 374 -17.77 -27.42 -11.96
N ALA A 375 -18.77 -27.78 -11.15
CA ALA A 375 -18.58 -28.78 -10.10
C ALA A 375 -18.34 -30.17 -10.73
N LEU A 376 -17.29 -30.85 -10.29
CA LEU A 376 -16.88 -32.16 -10.81
C LEU A 376 -17.45 -33.34 -9.99
N LEU A 377 -18.16 -33.05 -8.88
CA LEU A 377 -18.83 -34.03 -8.00
C LEU A 377 -17.99 -35.29 -7.69
N ARG A 378 -16.69 -35.11 -7.44
CA ARG A 378 -15.80 -36.24 -7.11
C ARG A 378 -16.21 -36.96 -5.83
N GLU A 379 -15.78 -38.22 -5.70
CA GLU A 379 -15.92 -39.00 -4.46
C GLU A 379 -15.33 -38.24 -3.26
N LEU A 380 -16.15 -38.02 -2.23
CA LEU A 380 -15.73 -37.32 -1.01
C LEU A 380 -14.90 -38.26 -0.14
N ARG A 381 -13.71 -37.82 0.30
CA ARG A 381 -12.86 -38.61 1.22
C ARG A 381 -13.58 -38.97 2.53
N LEU A 382 -14.54 -38.16 2.97
CA LEU A 382 -15.39 -38.46 4.13
C LEU A 382 -16.18 -39.76 3.95
N ALA A 383 -16.61 -40.09 2.73
CA ALA A 383 -17.34 -41.33 2.45
C ALA A 383 -16.49 -42.58 2.73
N ARG A 384 -15.16 -42.47 2.68
CA ARG A 384 -14.23 -43.57 3.03
C ARG A 384 -14.04 -43.75 4.53
N ALA A 385 -14.37 -42.73 5.32
CA ALA A 385 -14.29 -42.76 6.78
C ALA A 385 -15.58 -43.27 7.44
N LEU A 386 -16.66 -43.48 6.66
CA LEU A 386 -17.90 -44.05 7.18
C LEU A 386 -17.72 -45.54 7.54
N PRO A 387 -18.14 -45.97 8.74
CA PRO A 387 -18.18 -47.38 9.13
C PRO A 387 -18.93 -48.21 8.08
N THR A 388 -18.45 -49.43 7.83
CA THR A 388 -18.96 -50.32 6.77
C THR A 388 -20.46 -50.62 6.90
N GLU A 389 -20.98 -50.57 8.12
CA GLU A 389 -22.39 -50.74 8.49
C GLU A 389 -23.34 -49.65 7.94
N PHE A 390 -22.83 -48.50 7.50
CA PHE A 390 -23.62 -47.43 6.85
C PHE A 390 -23.46 -47.39 5.32
N LYS A 391 -22.68 -48.30 4.73
CA LYS A 391 -22.59 -48.43 3.28
C LYS A 391 -23.83 -49.16 2.79
N LEU A 392 -24.85 -48.40 2.36
CA LEU A 392 -26.00 -48.96 1.64
C LEU A 392 -25.49 -49.80 0.47
N GLY A 393 -25.93 -51.06 0.41
CA GLY A 393 -25.58 -52.01 -0.64
C GLY A 393 -25.84 -51.42 -2.02
N THR A 394 -24.89 -51.71 -2.92
CA THR A 394 -24.71 -51.25 -4.31
C THR A 394 -25.97 -50.98 -5.12
#